data_AF-A0A9D9ALR7-F1
#
_entry.id   AF-A0A9D9ALR7-F1
#
_cell.length_a   1.000
_cell.length_b   1.000
_cell.length_c   1.000
_cell.angle_alpha   90.00
_cell.angle_beta   90.00
_cell.angle_gamma   90.00
#
_symmetry.space_group_name_H-M   'P 1'
#
loop_
_entity.id
_entity.type
_entity.pdbx_description
1 polymer ?
#
loop_
_entity_poly.entity_id
_entity_poly.type
_entity_poly.pdbx_seq_one_letter_code
_entity_poly.pdbx_strand_id
1 'polypeptide(L)'
;MDVYQLSVGTGPLVVSMPHSGLAVSPGLEARLTERARALPDTDWHIPELYDFLGGLNASVICANYSRYVVDLNRDPSGQSLYPGQATTGLVPTEFFDGEPLYLEGQAPDATETEQRRQAFHAPYHEALFDLIDHVRAVHGYAVLWDAHSIASVVPRLFDGRLPDLNLGTNTGQSCAPEIQNAAEAAMAATSAYETISNGRFKGGWITRHYGQPKHNVHALQMEIAQIAYMTEGAPYTFDVDKAERLRPVLKSIIKAALDAAARLHAGDKP
;
A
#
# COMPACT_ATOMS: atom_id res chain seq x y z
N MET A 1 -11.18 -19.19 1.15
CA MET A 1 -10.79 -17.97 1.88
C MET A 1 -11.16 -16.82 0.97
N ASP A 2 -11.73 -15.75 1.52
CA ASP A 2 -12.08 -14.58 0.72
C ASP A 2 -10.81 -13.88 0.23
N VAL A 3 -10.91 -13.14 -0.88
CA VAL A 3 -9.75 -12.45 -1.48
C VAL A 3 -9.17 -11.39 -0.52
N TYR A 4 -10.03 -10.78 0.28
CA TYR A 4 -9.71 -9.72 1.21
C TYR A 4 -10.54 -9.82 2.49
N GLN A 5 -10.13 -9.06 3.51
CA GLN A 5 -10.94 -8.74 4.68
C GLN A 5 -11.33 -7.26 4.61
N LEU A 6 -12.56 -6.96 5.02
CA LEU A 6 -13.13 -5.62 4.98
C LEU A 6 -13.70 -5.27 6.36
N SER A 7 -13.36 -4.08 6.85
CA SER A 7 -13.98 -3.46 8.02
C SER A 7 -14.49 -2.07 7.63
N VAL A 8 -15.77 -1.80 7.87
CA VAL A 8 -16.39 -0.51 7.52
C VAL A 8 -16.41 0.39 8.74
N GLY A 9 -15.80 1.57 8.61
CA GLY A 9 -15.82 2.64 9.61
C GLY A 9 -16.89 3.69 9.30
N THR A 10 -16.86 4.79 10.04
CA THR A 10 -17.83 5.90 9.90
C THR A 10 -17.17 7.24 9.62
N GLY A 11 -15.85 7.25 9.39
CA GLY A 11 -15.07 8.44 9.07
C GLY A 11 -14.75 8.56 7.58
N PRO A 12 -14.18 9.71 7.16
CA PRO A 12 -13.81 9.96 5.77
C PRO A 12 -12.53 9.23 5.32
N LEU A 13 -11.96 8.36 6.16
CA LEU A 13 -10.71 7.64 5.89
C LEU A 13 -11.00 6.23 5.36
N VAL A 14 -10.42 5.91 4.20
CA VAL A 14 -10.30 4.56 3.66
C VAL A 14 -8.83 4.16 3.71
N VAL A 15 -8.53 2.96 4.21
CA VAL A 15 -7.17 2.40 4.22
C VAL A 15 -7.13 1.12 3.39
N SER A 16 -6.19 1.05 2.44
CA SER A 16 -5.91 -0.12 1.63
C SER A 16 -4.57 -0.74 2.05
N MET A 17 -4.55 -2.04 2.29
CA MET A 17 -3.36 -2.83 2.65
C MET A 17 -3.15 -3.96 1.64
N PRO A 18 -2.78 -3.64 0.39
CA PRO A 18 -2.87 -4.56 -0.75
C PRO A 18 -1.81 -5.67 -0.74
N HIS A 19 -0.73 -5.53 0.04
CA HIS A 19 0.41 -6.44 0.02
C HIS A 19 0.66 -7.17 1.36
N SER A 20 -0.31 -7.12 2.27
CA SER A 20 -0.22 -7.76 3.60
C SER A 20 -0.66 -9.23 3.63
N GLY A 21 -1.18 -9.75 2.51
CA GLY A 21 -1.71 -11.11 2.42
C GLY A 21 -0.62 -12.19 2.45
N LEU A 22 -0.90 -13.30 3.14
CA LEU A 22 0.04 -14.41 3.32
C LEU A 22 -0.42 -15.71 2.65
N ALA A 23 -1.67 -15.78 2.21
CA ALA A 23 -2.14 -16.97 1.51
C ALA A 23 -1.51 -17.04 0.10
N VAL A 24 -1.05 -18.23 -0.26
CA VAL A 24 -0.72 -18.58 -1.66
C VAL A 24 -1.89 -19.38 -2.23
N SER A 25 -2.22 -19.17 -3.50
CA SER A 25 -3.32 -19.92 -4.14
C SER A 25 -2.99 -21.42 -4.17
N PRO A 26 -3.98 -22.32 -4.05
CA PRO A 26 -3.74 -23.76 -4.09
C PRO A 26 -2.95 -24.16 -5.35
N GLY A 27 -1.88 -24.93 -5.17
CA GLY A 27 -0.98 -25.38 -6.25
C GLY A 27 0.13 -24.39 -6.61
N LEU A 28 0.03 -23.10 -6.25
CA LEU A 28 1.11 -22.13 -6.48
C LEU A 28 2.36 -22.48 -5.66
N GLU A 29 2.19 -22.87 -4.40
CA GLU A 29 3.30 -23.19 -3.51
C GLU A 29 4.27 -24.24 -4.10
N ALA A 30 3.73 -25.27 -4.76
CA ALA A 30 4.53 -26.34 -5.38
C ALA A 30 5.40 -25.84 -6.54
N ARG A 31 5.03 -24.71 -7.16
CA ARG A 31 5.73 -24.08 -8.29
C ARG A 31 6.75 -23.04 -7.84
N LEU A 32 6.65 -22.55 -6.60
CA LEU A 32 7.55 -21.55 -6.04
C LEU A 32 8.87 -22.17 -5.59
N THR A 33 9.95 -21.41 -5.72
CA THR A 33 11.24 -21.72 -5.08
C THR A 33 11.07 -21.74 -3.55
N GLU A 34 11.97 -22.44 -2.84
CA GLU A 34 11.94 -22.48 -1.37
C GLU A 34 11.95 -21.08 -0.75
N ARG A 35 12.80 -20.19 -1.26
CA ARG A 35 12.84 -18.78 -0.87
C ARG A 35 11.50 -18.08 -1.09
N ALA A 36 10.82 -18.32 -2.21
CA ALA A 36 9.57 -17.65 -2.52
C ALA A 36 8.43 -18.10 -1.59
N ARG A 37 8.47 -19.33 -1.06
CA ARG A 37 7.49 -19.79 -0.06
C ARG A 37 7.58 -19.04 1.27
N ALA A 38 8.73 -18.43 1.57
CA ALA A 38 8.90 -17.57 2.74
C ALA A 38 8.34 -16.15 2.55
N LEU A 39 7.87 -15.81 1.34
CA LEU A 39 7.23 -14.53 0.99
C LEU A 39 8.04 -13.27 1.38
N PRO A 40 9.33 -13.16 1.02
CA PRO A 40 10.21 -12.08 1.45
C PRO A 40 9.78 -10.67 0.99
N ASP A 41 9.06 -10.56 -0.13
CA ASP A 41 8.61 -9.27 -0.68
C ASP A 41 7.24 -8.80 -0.13
N THR A 42 6.74 -9.47 0.91
CA THR A 42 5.48 -9.12 1.58
C THR A 42 5.65 -7.88 2.43
N ASP A 43 4.58 -7.10 2.50
CA ASP A 43 4.46 -5.98 3.42
C ASP A 43 4.04 -6.53 4.80
N TRP A 44 5.00 -7.18 5.47
CA TRP A 44 4.77 -7.91 6.71
C TRP A 44 4.22 -7.02 7.82
N HIS A 45 3.26 -7.55 8.58
CA HIS A 45 2.66 -6.93 9.78
C HIS A 45 1.98 -5.57 9.58
N ILE A 46 1.71 -5.14 8.34
CA ILE A 46 0.99 -3.86 8.11
C ILE A 46 -0.34 -3.79 8.88
N PRO A 47 -1.21 -4.82 8.91
CA PRO A 47 -2.43 -4.78 9.71
C PRO A 47 -2.18 -4.61 11.22
N GLU A 48 -1.13 -5.23 11.76
CA GLU A 48 -0.75 -5.11 13.17
C GLU A 48 -0.13 -3.73 13.48
N LEU A 49 0.69 -3.20 12.58
CA LEU A 49 1.28 -1.87 12.71
C LEU A 49 0.21 -0.76 12.72
N TYR A 50 -0.87 -0.96 11.96
CA TYR A 50 -1.98 -0.02 11.82
C TYR A 50 -3.18 -0.31 12.75
N ASP A 51 -2.99 -1.06 13.84
CA ASP A 51 -4.07 -1.40 14.79
C ASP A 51 -4.81 -0.18 15.41
N PHE A 52 -4.23 1.02 15.35
CA PHE A 52 -4.83 2.26 15.83
C PHE A 52 -5.95 2.82 14.94
N LEU A 53 -6.19 2.25 13.75
CA LEU A 53 -7.15 2.76 12.76
C LEU A 53 -8.60 2.78 13.26
N GLY A 54 -8.97 1.88 14.18
CA GLY A 54 -10.29 1.92 14.83
C GLY A 54 -10.55 3.25 15.56
N GLY A 55 -9.52 3.84 16.17
CA GLY A 55 -9.60 5.15 16.81
C GLY A 55 -9.72 6.33 15.83
N LEU A 56 -9.65 6.09 14.53
CA LEU A 56 -9.88 7.07 13.45
C LEU A 56 -11.20 6.82 12.71
N ASN A 57 -12.00 5.84 13.16
CA ASN A 57 -13.22 5.39 12.48
C ASN A 57 -12.99 5.05 10.99
N ALA A 58 -11.80 4.53 10.67
CA ALA A 58 -11.40 4.23 9.30
C ALA A 58 -12.16 3.02 8.76
N SER A 59 -12.50 3.06 7.47
CA SER A 59 -12.80 1.85 6.73
C SER A 59 -11.49 1.24 6.21
N VAL A 60 -11.34 -0.08 6.30
CA VAL A 60 -10.08 -0.78 6.02
C VAL A 60 -10.35 -1.99 5.13
N ILE A 61 -9.55 -2.14 4.07
CA ILE A 61 -9.49 -3.35 3.25
C ILE A 61 -8.07 -3.93 3.27
N CYS A 62 -7.96 -5.22 3.56
CA CYS A 62 -6.69 -5.94 3.64
C CYS A 62 -6.70 -7.14 2.69
N ALA A 63 -5.64 -7.31 1.90
CA ALA A 63 -5.49 -8.50 1.06
C ALA A 63 -5.25 -9.75 1.91
N ASN A 64 -5.89 -10.87 1.57
CA ASN A 64 -5.60 -12.16 2.21
C ASN A 64 -4.53 -12.96 1.45
N TYR A 65 -4.40 -12.74 0.15
CA TYR A 65 -3.45 -13.44 -0.72
C TYR A 65 -2.19 -12.60 -0.95
N SER A 66 -1.05 -13.29 -1.01
CA SER A 66 0.24 -12.67 -1.26
C SER A 66 0.28 -12.00 -2.62
N ARG A 67 1.07 -10.92 -2.72
CA ARG A 67 1.41 -10.24 -3.98
C ARG A 67 1.97 -11.18 -5.06
N TYR A 68 2.49 -12.35 -4.68
CA TYR A 68 2.95 -13.38 -5.64
C TYR A 68 1.80 -14.09 -6.36
N VAL A 69 0.59 -14.06 -5.80
CA VAL A 69 -0.62 -14.48 -6.52
C VAL A 69 -0.94 -13.43 -7.59
N VAL A 70 -1.15 -12.18 -7.15
CA VAL A 70 -1.29 -10.99 -8.00
C VAL A 70 -0.94 -9.75 -7.18
N ASP A 71 -0.22 -8.80 -7.78
CA ASP A 71 0.10 -7.52 -7.16
C ASP A 71 -1.10 -6.56 -7.34
N LEU A 72 -1.83 -6.34 -6.24
CA LEU A 72 -3.02 -5.48 -6.18
C LEU A 72 -2.70 -3.97 -6.32
N ASN A 73 -1.42 -3.59 -6.38
CA ASN A 73 -1.00 -2.20 -6.61
C ASN A 73 -0.30 -2.05 -7.98
N ARG A 74 -0.67 -2.88 -8.95
CA ARG A 74 -0.28 -2.79 -10.37
C ARG A 74 -1.47 -2.53 -11.28
N ASP A 75 -1.16 -1.95 -12.44
CA ASP A 75 -2.14 -1.74 -13.48
C ASP A 75 -2.67 -3.09 -14.00
N PRO A 76 -4.00 -3.29 -14.08
CA PRO A 76 -4.59 -4.54 -14.55
C PRO A 76 -4.23 -4.88 -16.00
N SER A 77 -3.82 -3.91 -16.82
CA SER A 77 -3.32 -4.14 -18.18
C SER A 77 -1.86 -4.64 -18.21
N GLY A 78 -1.15 -4.58 -17.09
CA GLY A 78 0.27 -4.91 -16.99
C GLY A 78 1.22 -3.76 -17.40
N GLN A 79 0.70 -2.57 -17.72
CA GLN A 79 1.54 -1.42 -18.06
C GLN A 79 2.39 -0.96 -16.86
N SER A 80 3.70 -0.80 -17.06
CA SER A 80 4.59 -0.28 -16.02
C SER A 80 4.39 1.23 -15.82
N LEU A 81 4.28 1.63 -14.55
CA LEU A 81 4.15 3.01 -14.11
C LEU A 81 5.50 3.76 -14.04
N TYR A 82 6.62 3.03 -14.11
CA TYR A 82 7.98 3.58 -13.98
C TYR A 82 8.84 3.18 -15.18
N PRO A 83 8.65 3.82 -16.36
CA PRO A 83 9.46 3.53 -17.53
C PRO A 83 10.95 3.69 -17.25
N GLY A 84 11.75 2.68 -17.59
CA GLY A 84 13.20 2.68 -17.39
C GLY A 84 13.67 2.38 -15.96
N GLN A 85 12.77 2.03 -15.04
CA GLN A 85 13.12 1.55 -13.70
C GLN A 85 12.77 0.07 -13.53
N ALA A 86 13.54 -0.64 -12.70
CA ALA A 86 13.20 -2.00 -12.31
C ALA A 86 11.87 -2.01 -11.54
N THR A 87 10.95 -2.86 -11.99
CA THR A 87 9.62 -3.06 -11.40
C THR A 87 9.22 -4.52 -11.59
N THR A 88 8.36 -5.03 -10.72
CA THR A 88 7.69 -6.32 -10.89
C THR A 88 6.37 -6.16 -11.65
N GLY A 89 5.93 -7.21 -12.33
CA GLY A 89 4.67 -7.24 -13.08
C GLY A 89 3.42 -7.47 -12.23
N LEU A 90 2.24 -7.44 -12.87
CA LEU A 90 0.93 -7.68 -12.26
C LEU A 90 0.86 -9.06 -11.58
N VAL A 91 1.37 -10.10 -12.25
CA VAL A 91 1.67 -11.38 -11.62
C VAL A 91 3.19 -11.49 -11.60
N PRO A 92 3.84 -11.22 -10.44
CA PRO A 92 5.30 -11.22 -10.36
C PRO A 92 5.87 -12.59 -10.72
N THR A 93 6.95 -12.60 -11.49
CA THR A 93 7.74 -13.81 -11.82
C THR A 93 9.13 -13.79 -11.20
N GLU A 94 9.52 -12.66 -10.62
CA GLU A 94 10.81 -12.39 -10.02
C GLU A 94 10.63 -11.65 -8.69
N PHE A 95 11.59 -11.86 -7.77
CA PHE A 95 11.72 -11.09 -6.54
C PHE A 95 12.11 -9.64 -6.86
N PHE A 96 12.08 -8.78 -5.85
CA PHE A 96 12.57 -7.41 -6.01
C PHE A 96 14.05 -7.31 -6.40
N ASP A 97 14.87 -8.30 -6.06
CA ASP A 97 16.28 -8.36 -6.48
C ASP A 97 16.49 -8.97 -7.88
N GLY A 98 15.42 -9.47 -8.53
CA GLY A 98 15.45 -10.03 -9.89
C GLY A 98 15.64 -11.53 -9.98
N GLU A 99 15.83 -12.22 -8.86
CA GLU A 99 15.87 -13.69 -8.84
C GLU A 99 14.48 -14.28 -9.21
N PRO A 100 14.38 -15.44 -9.86
CA PRO A 100 13.10 -16.06 -10.20
C PRO A 100 12.28 -16.52 -8.98
N LEU A 101 10.97 -16.25 -8.97
CA LEU A 101 10.04 -16.76 -7.96
C LEU A 101 9.67 -18.23 -8.19
N TYR A 102 9.62 -18.65 -9.45
CA TYR A 102 9.13 -19.96 -9.87
C TYR A 102 10.29 -20.90 -10.18
N LEU A 103 10.05 -22.19 -9.95
CA LEU A 103 10.87 -23.26 -10.50
C LEU A 103 10.90 -23.17 -12.04
N GLU A 104 11.95 -23.71 -12.64
CA GLU A 104 12.14 -23.67 -14.09
C GLU A 104 10.93 -24.23 -14.84
N GLY A 105 10.42 -23.48 -15.82
CA GLY A 105 9.25 -23.84 -16.62
C GLY A 105 7.90 -23.75 -15.88
N GLN A 106 7.86 -23.27 -14.64
CA GLN A 106 6.64 -23.19 -13.82
C GLN A 106 6.04 -21.78 -13.72
N ALA A 107 6.59 -20.79 -14.41
CA ALA A 107 6.04 -19.43 -14.42
C ALA A 107 4.62 -19.39 -15.06
N PRO A 108 3.72 -18.50 -14.60
CA PRO A 108 2.39 -18.37 -15.16
C PRO A 108 2.44 -17.83 -16.60
N ASP A 109 1.54 -18.32 -17.44
CA ASP A 109 1.34 -17.78 -18.78
C ASP A 109 0.32 -16.61 -18.77
N ALA A 110 0.03 -16.07 -19.95
CA ALA A 110 -0.94 -14.99 -20.10
C ALA A 110 -2.37 -15.39 -19.71
N THR A 111 -2.74 -16.65 -19.96
CA THR A 111 -4.08 -17.17 -19.62
C THR A 111 -4.24 -17.23 -18.10
N GLU A 112 -3.25 -17.78 -17.40
CA GLU A 112 -3.23 -17.83 -15.94
C GLU A 112 -3.17 -16.42 -15.34
N THR A 113 -2.38 -15.52 -15.93
CA THR A 113 -2.33 -14.11 -15.51
C THR A 113 -3.71 -13.46 -15.52
N GLU A 114 -4.47 -13.64 -16.61
CA GLU A 114 -5.83 -13.12 -16.71
C GLU A 114 -6.79 -13.78 -15.72
N GLN A 115 -6.68 -15.09 -15.51
CA GLN A 115 -7.48 -15.80 -14.49
C GLN A 115 -7.22 -15.26 -13.09
N ARG A 116 -5.96 -15.02 -12.72
CA ARG A 116 -5.62 -14.44 -11.41
C ARG A 116 -6.08 -12.99 -11.29
N ARG A 117 -5.97 -12.21 -12.37
CA ARG A 117 -6.52 -10.85 -12.41
C ARG A 117 -8.03 -10.85 -12.15
N GLN A 118 -8.78 -11.73 -12.81
CA GLN A 118 -10.23 -11.83 -12.61
C GLN A 118 -10.61 -12.37 -11.22
N ALA A 119 -9.86 -13.33 -10.68
CA ALA A 119 -10.20 -14.00 -9.43
C ALA A 119 -9.77 -13.24 -8.17
N PHE A 120 -8.71 -12.43 -8.24
CA PHE A 120 -8.11 -11.78 -7.07
C PHE A 120 -7.98 -10.26 -7.22
N HIS A 121 -7.53 -9.75 -8.37
CA HIS A 121 -7.37 -8.31 -8.58
C HIS A 121 -8.72 -7.61 -8.70
N ALA A 122 -9.57 -8.04 -9.62
CA ALA A 122 -10.87 -7.41 -9.86
C ALA A 122 -11.77 -7.35 -8.61
N PRO A 123 -11.94 -8.42 -7.80
CA PRO A 123 -12.81 -8.36 -6.62
C PRO A 123 -12.26 -7.43 -5.52
N TYR A 124 -10.94 -7.36 -5.34
CA TYR A 124 -10.34 -6.40 -4.41
C TYR A 124 -10.63 -4.96 -4.83
N HIS A 125 -10.48 -4.66 -6.12
CA HIS A 125 -10.66 -3.31 -6.65
C HIS A 125 -12.11 -2.87 -6.78
N GLU A 126 -13.04 -3.80 -7.02
CA GLU A 126 -14.47 -3.55 -6.90
C GLU A 126 -14.83 -3.14 -5.47
N ALA A 127 -14.38 -3.91 -4.47
CA ALA A 127 -14.63 -3.61 -3.06
C ALA A 127 -13.99 -2.30 -2.60
N LEU A 128 -12.74 -2.03 -3.02
CA LEU A 128 -12.08 -0.77 -2.71
C LEU A 128 -12.78 0.42 -3.38
N PHE A 129 -13.24 0.26 -4.62
CA PHE A 129 -14.02 1.29 -5.31
C PHE A 129 -15.33 1.59 -4.56
N ASP A 130 -16.11 0.57 -4.24
CA ASP A 130 -17.38 0.72 -3.52
C ASP A 130 -17.18 1.39 -2.17
N LEU A 131 -16.10 1.05 -1.46
CA LEU A 131 -15.78 1.65 -0.17
C LEU A 131 -15.45 3.15 -0.30
N ILE A 132 -14.63 3.51 -1.28
CA ILE A 132 -14.26 4.90 -1.55
C ILE A 132 -15.50 5.70 -1.98
N ASP A 133 -16.33 5.14 -2.86
CA ASP A 133 -17.54 5.80 -3.34
C ASP A 133 -18.54 6.02 -2.20
N HIS A 134 -18.75 5.01 -1.36
CA HIS A 134 -19.60 5.12 -0.18
C HIS A 134 -19.12 6.20 0.79
N VAL A 135 -17.83 6.20 1.16
CA VAL A 135 -17.26 7.20 2.07
C VAL A 135 -17.39 8.60 1.48
N ARG A 136 -17.10 8.78 0.18
CA ARG A 136 -17.28 10.04 -0.52
C ARG A 136 -18.75 10.49 -0.50
N ALA A 137 -19.69 9.60 -0.76
CA ALA A 137 -21.12 9.92 -0.78
C ALA A 137 -21.64 10.38 0.60
N VAL A 138 -21.13 9.79 1.69
CA VAL A 138 -21.51 10.13 3.07
C VAL A 138 -20.89 11.44 3.54
N HIS A 139 -19.61 11.68 3.23
CA HIS A 139 -18.85 12.80 3.78
C HIS A 139 -18.65 13.98 2.82
N GLY A 140 -19.01 13.82 1.54
CA GLY A 140 -18.72 14.77 0.46
C GLY A 140 -17.30 14.63 -0.12
N TYR A 141 -16.44 13.85 0.54
CA TYR A 141 -15.08 13.56 0.13
C TYR A 141 -14.57 12.25 0.75
N ALA A 142 -13.50 11.69 0.21
CA ALA A 142 -12.79 10.54 0.79
C ALA A 142 -11.29 10.79 0.81
N VAL A 143 -10.63 10.35 1.89
CA VAL A 143 -9.17 10.26 1.98
C VAL A 143 -8.78 8.79 1.93
N LEU A 144 -8.11 8.39 0.85
CA LEU A 144 -7.54 7.06 0.68
C LEU A 144 -6.09 7.04 1.16
N TRP A 145 -5.79 6.18 2.11
CA TRP A 145 -4.44 5.89 2.57
C TRP A 145 -4.00 4.50 2.10
N ASP A 146 -3.03 4.45 1.19
CA ASP A 146 -2.47 3.22 0.65
C ASP A 146 -1.24 2.84 1.47
N ALA A 147 -1.35 1.83 2.34
CA ALA A 147 -0.35 1.47 3.34
C ALA A 147 0.57 0.35 2.83
N HIS A 148 1.88 0.64 2.79
CA HIS A 148 2.92 -0.25 2.26
C HIS A 148 4.15 -0.28 3.15
N SER A 149 4.95 -1.32 2.96
CA SER A 149 6.30 -1.41 3.52
C SER A 149 7.22 -2.25 2.64
N ILE A 150 8.51 -1.96 2.71
CA ILE A 150 9.53 -2.70 1.99
C ILE A 150 10.81 -2.79 2.82
N ALA A 151 11.63 -3.81 2.55
CA ALA A 151 12.96 -3.90 3.12
C ALA A 151 13.77 -2.61 2.86
N SER A 152 14.52 -2.16 3.86
CA SER A 152 15.21 -0.87 3.85
C SER A 152 16.35 -0.81 2.84
N VAL A 153 16.84 -1.95 2.35
CA VAL A 153 17.91 -2.04 1.35
C VAL A 153 17.49 -3.02 0.26
N VAL A 154 17.20 -2.49 -0.94
CA VAL A 154 16.88 -3.28 -2.13
C VAL A 154 17.64 -2.70 -3.33
N PRO A 155 18.91 -3.12 -3.56
CA PRO A 155 19.81 -2.45 -4.50
C PRO A 155 19.31 -2.36 -5.94
N ARG A 156 18.49 -3.32 -6.38
CA ARG A 156 17.88 -3.30 -7.72
C ARG A 156 16.81 -2.22 -7.87
N LEU A 157 16.16 -1.81 -6.78
CA LEU A 157 15.08 -0.84 -6.80
C LEU A 157 15.54 0.58 -6.45
N PHE A 158 16.53 0.74 -5.56
CA PHE A 158 17.04 2.03 -5.12
C PHE A 158 18.44 1.90 -4.48
N ASP A 159 19.20 2.99 -4.51
CA ASP A 159 20.55 3.05 -3.95
C ASP A 159 20.52 3.23 -2.42
N GLY A 160 21.40 2.50 -1.73
CA GLY A 160 21.61 2.66 -0.29
C GLY A 160 20.42 2.19 0.56
N ARG A 161 20.22 2.88 1.70
CA ARG A 161 19.11 2.64 2.63
C ARG A 161 17.97 3.62 2.33
N LEU A 162 16.75 3.09 2.21
CA LEU A 162 15.54 3.88 2.05
C LEU A 162 15.27 4.72 3.31
N PRO A 163 14.83 5.99 3.18
CA PRO A 163 14.25 6.73 4.30
C PRO A 163 13.12 5.93 4.97
N ASP A 164 12.94 6.13 6.28
CA ASP A 164 11.98 5.34 7.06
C ASP A 164 10.54 5.54 6.61
N LEU A 165 10.15 6.77 6.26
CA LEU A 165 8.78 7.13 5.85
C LEU A 165 8.80 7.84 4.49
N ASN A 166 8.16 7.24 3.49
CA ASN A 166 8.14 7.76 2.12
C ASN A 166 6.70 8.03 1.67
N LEU A 167 6.32 9.31 1.59
CA LEU A 167 4.99 9.72 1.15
C LEU A 167 4.91 9.76 -0.38
N GLY A 168 3.91 9.09 -0.96
CA GLY A 168 3.64 9.12 -2.39
C GLY A 168 2.31 9.80 -2.70
N THR A 169 2.30 10.83 -3.54
CA THR A 169 1.08 11.57 -3.92
C THR A 169 0.91 11.69 -5.44
N ASN A 170 1.50 10.79 -6.21
CA ASN A 170 1.62 10.88 -7.67
C ASN A 170 2.24 12.23 -8.10
N THR A 171 3.28 12.68 -7.37
CA THR A 171 3.90 14.00 -7.60
C THR A 171 2.85 15.13 -7.53
N GLY A 172 2.00 15.09 -6.49
CA GLY A 172 0.97 16.11 -6.23
C GLY A 172 -0.31 15.99 -7.05
N GLN A 173 -0.51 14.91 -7.80
CA GLN A 173 -1.70 14.74 -8.67
C GLN A 173 -2.84 13.94 -8.04
N SER A 174 -2.57 13.17 -6.98
CA SER A 174 -3.57 12.24 -6.39
C SER A 174 -4.34 12.80 -5.20
N CYS A 175 -3.93 13.96 -4.66
CA CYS A 175 -4.63 14.66 -3.58
C CYS A 175 -4.52 16.18 -3.76
N ALA A 176 -5.29 16.95 -2.99
CA ALA A 176 -5.18 18.41 -2.98
C ALA A 176 -3.86 18.84 -2.30
N PRO A 177 -3.21 19.93 -2.76
CA PRO A 177 -1.95 20.40 -2.18
C PRO A 177 -2.02 20.62 -0.66
N GLU A 178 -3.13 21.12 -0.14
CA GLU A 178 -3.35 21.37 1.29
C GLU A 178 -3.25 20.10 2.13
N ILE A 179 -3.72 18.97 1.58
CA ILE A 179 -3.70 17.66 2.23
C ILE A 179 -2.29 17.09 2.23
N GLN A 180 -1.60 17.15 1.08
CA GLN A 180 -0.20 16.73 0.98
C GLN A 180 0.68 17.55 1.94
N ASN A 181 0.59 18.88 1.89
CA ASN A 181 1.41 19.77 2.71
C ASN A 181 1.21 19.51 4.21
N ALA A 182 -0.02 19.18 4.64
CA ALA A 182 -0.30 18.85 6.03
C ALA A 182 0.34 17.52 6.46
N ALA A 183 0.28 16.49 5.61
CA ALA A 183 0.94 15.22 5.86
C ALA A 183 2.47 15.38 5.90
N GLU A 184 3.05 16.14 4.98
CA GLU A 184 4.48 16.44 4.92
C GLU A 184 4.96 17.22 6.15
N ALA A 185 4.19 18.22 6.60
CA ALA A 185 4.51 18.95 7.82
C ALA A 185 4.51 18.05 9.06
N ALA A 186 3.56 17.11 9.14
CA ALA A 186 3.50 16.14 10.23
C ALA A 186 4.67 15.14 10.18
N MET A 187 5.09 14.71 8.99
CA MET A 187 6.29 13.88 8.79
C MET A 187 7.56 14.62 9.22
N ALA A 188 7.73 15.86 8.76
CA ALA A 188 8.91 16.67 9.08
C ALA A 188 9.02 17.02 10.57
N ALA A 189 7.91 17.00 11.31
CA ALA A 189 7.90 17.17 12.77
C ALA A 189 8.46 15.95 13.53
N THR A 190 8.70 14.83 12.84
CA THR A 190 9.24 13.63 13.47
C THR A 190 10.76 13.63 13.42
N SER A 191 11.41 13.83 14.57
CA SER A 191 12.88 13.88 14.64
C SER A 191 13.53 12.48 14.69
N ALA A 192 12.73 11.43 14.80
CA ALA A 192 13.19 10.06 15.01
C ALA A 192 13.25 9.21 13.72
N TYR A 193 12.70 9.73 12.62
CA TYR A 193 12.55 8.99 11.36
C TYR A 193 13.06 9.83 10.19
N GLU A 194 13.78 9.19 9.27
CA GLU A 194 14.11 9.83 8.00
C GLU A 194 12.87 9.84 7.10
N THR A 195 12.58 11.00 6.52
CA THR A 195 11.34 11.19 5.75
C THR A 195 11.62 11.76 4.36
N ILE A 196 10.86 11.31 3.36
CA ILE A 196 10.90 11.86 2.01
C ILE A 196 9.51 11.85 1.39
N SER A 197 9.23 12.79 0.49
CA SER A 197 8.02 12.80 -0.33
C SER A 197 8.34 12.65 -1.80
N ASN A 198 7.56 11.81 -2.49
CA ASN A 198 7.65 11.58 -3.93
C ASN A 198 9.07 11.26 -4.43
N GLY A 199 9.86 10.57 -3.59
CA GLY A 199 11.19 10.05 -3.92
C GLY A 199 11.08 8.81 -4.81
N ARG A 200 11.59 7.67 -4.32
CA ARG A 200 11.45 6.38 -5.04
C ARG A 200 10.00 5.93 -5.15
N PHE A 201 9.24 6.07 -4.07
CA PHE A 201 7.84 5.70 -3.97
C PHE A 201 6.97 6.93 -4.15
N LYS A 202 6.43 7.09 -5.36
CA LYS A 202 5.61 8.24 -5.75
C LYS A 202 4.11 7.99 -5.65
N GLY A 203 3.68 6.83 -5.14
CA GLY A 203 2.30 6.36 -5.29
C GLY A 203 2.18 5.37 -6.45
N GLY A 204 1.76 4.15 -6.12
CA GLY A 204 1.49 3.04 -7.02
C GLY A 204 0.18 3.19 -7.78
N TRP A 205 -0.31 2.09 -8.34
CA TRP A 205 -1.51 2.11 -9.18
C TRP A 205 -2.76 2.56 -8.40
N ILE A 206 -2.98 2.05 -7.19
CA ILE A 206 -4.11 2.42 -6.32
C ILE A 206 -4.13 3.94 -6.11
N THR A 207 -3.01 4.51 -5.68
CA THR A 207 -2.90 5.96 -5.44
C THR A 207 -3.18 6.77 -6.71
N ARG A 208 -2.68 6.34 -7.86
CA ARG A 208 -2.86 7.03 -9.15
C ARG A 208 -4.26 6.89 -9.72
N HIS A 209 -4.87 5.72 -9.57
CA HIS A 209 -6.15 5.37 -10.17
C HIS A 209 -7.31 5.99 -9.40
N TYR A 210 -7.30 5.85 -8.07
CA TYR A 210 -8.37 6.33 -7.20
C TYR A 210 -8.19 7.78 -6.75
N GLY A 211 -6.95 8.28 -6.73
CA GLY A 211 -6.66 9.68 -6.42
C GLY A 211 -7.23 10.62 -7.48
N GLN A 212 -8.43 11.15 -7.24
CA GLN A 212 -9.16 12.01 -8.14
C GLN A 212 -9.61 13.28 -7.39
N PRO A 213 -8.68 14.21 -7.08
CA PRO A 213 -8.98 15.37 -6.23
C PRO A 213 -10.08 16.28 -6.80
N LYS A 214 -10.26 16.32 -8.14
CA LYS A 214 -11.37 17.02 -8.81
C LYS A 214 -12.75 16.39 -8.55
N HIS A 215 -12.78 15.17 -8.06
CA HIS A 215 -13.97 14.40 -7.69
C HIS A 215 -13.98 14.08 -6.20
N ASN A 216 -13.31 14.92 -5.39
CA ASN A 216 -13.23 14.85 -3.94
C ASN A 216 -12.70 13.52 -3.37
N VAL A 217 -11.87 12.81 -4.13
CA VAL A 217 -11.13 11.64 -3.64
C VAL A 217 -9.64 11.99 -3.58
N HIS A 218 -9.06 11.94 -2.39
CA HIS A 218 -7.67 12.31 -2.15
C HIS A 218 -6.89 11.08 -1.72
N ALA A 219 -5.94 10.62 -2.51
CA ALA A 219 -5.13 9.44 -2.20
C ALA A 219 -3.70 9.83 -1.81
N LEU A 220 -3.17 9.13 -0.80
CA LEU A 220 -1.79 9.21 -0.36
C LEU A 220 -1.28 7.78 -0.13
N GLN A 221 -0.07 7.48 -0.60
CA GLN A 221 0.66 6.27 -0.24
C GLN A 221 1.65 6.57 0.88
N MET A 222 1.79 5.63 1.81
CA MET A 222 2.90 5.59 2.74
C MET A 222 3.68 4.30 2.52
N GLU A 223 4.94 4.43 2.11
CA GLU A 223 5.91 3.35 2.10
C GLU A 223 6.82 3.44 3.32
N ILE A 224 6.82 2.40 4.16
CA ILE A 224 7.62 2.33 5.38
C ILE A 224 8.82 1.40 5.17
N ALA A 225 10.03 1.84 5.52
CA ALA A 225 11.16 0.93 5.60
C ALA A 225 10.93 -0.06 6.76
N GLN A 226 10.90 -1.37 6.48
CA GLN A 226 10.51 -2.40 7.45
C GLN A 226 11.33 -2.37 8.75
N ILE A 227 12.60 -1.97 8.69
CA ILE A 227 13.49 -1.80 9.84
C ILE A 227 12.93 -0.84 10.91
N ALA A 228 11.99 0.03 10.53
CA ALA A 228 11.32 0.97 11.42
C ALA A 228 10.32 0.30 12.38
N TYR A 229 9.94 -0.96 12.16
CA TYR A 229 8.97 -1.67 13.02
C TYR A 229 9.16 -3.19 13.12
N MET A 230 10.12 -3.78 12.40
CA MET A 230 10.37 -5.22 12.41
C MET A 230 11.83 -5.57 12.10
N THR A 231 12.14 -6.87 12.13
CA THR A 231 13.40 -7.45 11.64
C THR A 231 13.26 -7.82 10.16
N GLU A 232 14.12 -7.28 9.29
CA GLU A 232 14.07 -7.44 7.82
C GLU A 232 14.67 -8.77 7.32
N GLY A 233 14.48 -9.84 8.06
CA GLY A 233 14.96 -11.17 7.71
C GLY A 233 14.14 -12.24 8.42
N ALA A 234 14.04 -13.42 7.81
CA ALA A 234 13.29 -14.53 8.37
C ALA A 234 13.70 -14.78 9.85
N PRO A 235 12.73 -14.95 10.77
CA PRO A 235 11.31 -15.20 10.53
C PRO A 235 10.43 -13.92 10.43
N TYR A 236 11.01 -12.78 10.05
CA TYR A 236 10.32 -11.50 9.87
C TYR A 236 9.65 -11.01 11.15
N THR A 237 10.35 -11.09 12.28
CA THR A 237 9.76 -10.79 13.60
C THR A 237 9.30 -9.34 13.72
N PHE A 238 8.04 -9.14 14.11
CA PHE A 238 7.50 -7.84 14.49
C PHE A 238 8.19 -7.31 15.76
N ASP A 239 8.63 -6.06 15.74
CA ASP A 239 9.31 -5.41 16.87
C ASP A 239 8.33 -4.45 17.55
N VAL A 240 7.73 -4.91 18.64
CA VAL A 240 6.68 -4.18 19.38
C VAL A 240 7.18 -2.81 19.85
N ASP A 241 8.40 -2.72 20.38
CA ASP A 241 8.94 -1.47 20.89
C ASP A 241 9.12 -0.43 19.76
N LYS A 242 9.59 -0.87 18.58
CA LYS A 242 9.69 0.01 17.42
C LYS A 242 8.31 0.40 16.89
N ALA A 243 7.39 -0.54 16.79
CA ALA A 243 6.03 -0.29 16.31
C ALA A 243 5.28 0.68 17.24
N GLU A 244 5.40 0.55 18.56
CA GLU A 244 4.79 1.47 19.53
C GLU A 244 5.33 2.90 19.43
N ARG A 245 6.60 3.07 19.04
CA ARG A 245 7.15 4.39 18.72
C ARG A 245 6.65 4.94 17.38
N LEU A 246 6.41 4.07 16.40
CA LEU A 246 6.02 4.46 15.04
C LEU A 246 4.51 4.77 14.92
N ARG A 247 3.64 4.00 15.58
CA ARG A 247 2.17 4.19 15.57
C ARG A 247 1.71 5.63 15.81
N PRO A 248 2.17 6.35 16.86
CA PRO A 248 1.73 7.74 17.09
C PRO A 248 2.18 8.68 15.96
N VAL A 249 3.31 8.41 15.31
CA VAL A 249 3.77 9.16 14.13
C VAL A 249 2.86 8.92 12.94
N LEU A 250 2.58 7.67 12.58
CA LEU A 250 1.67 7.35 11.47
C LEU A 250 0.28 7.96 11.72
N LYS A 251 -0.22 7.84 12.95
CA LYS A 251 -1.49 8.43 13.35
C LYS A 251 -1.51 9.96 13.22
N SER A 252 -0.42 10.65 13.57
CA SER A 252 -0.36 12.12 13.46
C SER A 252 -0.34 12.58 12.01
N ILE A 253 0.36 11.87 11.13
CA ILE A 253 0.43 12.16 9.69
C ILE A 253 -0.95 11.99 9.04
N ILE A 254 -1.61 10.85 9.31
CA ILE A 254 -2.97 10.58 8.80
C ILE A 254 -3.95 11.63 9.33
N LYS A 255 -3.88 11.95 10.63
CA LYS A 255 -4.74 12.98 11.21
C LYS A 255 -4.52 14.35 10.58
N ALA A 256 -3.27 14.73 10.30
CA ALA A 256 -2.99 16.00 9.64
C ALA A 256 -3.61 16.06 8.23
N ALA A 257 -3.52 14.97 7.46
CA ALA A 257 -4.17 14.86 6.15
C ALA A 257 -5.71 14.95 6.26
N LEU A 258 -6.31 14.26 7.23
CA LEU A 258 -7.75 14.28 7.48
C LEU A 258 -8.25 15.66 7.92
N ASP A 259 -7.54 16.32 8.84
CA ASP A 259 -7.88 17.65 9.32
C ASP A 259 -7.78 18.69 8.19
N ALA A 260 -6.80 18.55 7.29
CA ALA A 260 -6.68 19.39 6.10
C ALA A 260 -7.82 19.15 5.10
N ALA A 261 -8.17 17.89 4.84
CA ALA A 261 -9.30 17.55 3.98
C ALA A 261 -10.62 18.08 4.56
N ALA A 262 -10.84 17.95 5.87
CA ALA A 262 -12.02 18.48 6.54
C ALA A 262 -12.13 20.01 6.39
N ARG A 263 -11.01 20.74 6.52
CA ARG A 263 -10.99 22.20 6.30
C ARG A 263 -11.27 22.57 4.85
N LEU A 264 -10.69 21.84 3.91
CA LEU A 264 -10.88 22.05 2.47
C LEU A 264 -12.36 21.92 2.10
N HIS A 265 -13.04 20.89 2.61
CA HIS A 265 -14.45 20.59 2.29
C HIS A 265 -15.46 21.21 3.25
N ALA A 266 -15.03 21.91 4.30
CA ALA A 266 -15.93 22.62 5.22
C ALA A 266 -16.64 23.81 4.55
N GLY A 267 -16.10 24.35 3.45
CA GLY A 267 -16.67 25.46 2.68
C GLY A 267 -17.73 25.06 1.66
N ASP A 268 -17.88 23.77 1.36
CA ASP A 268 -18.75 23.24 0.30
C ASP A 268 -20.09 22.68 0.84
N LYS A 269 -20.44 22.98 2.10
CA LYS A 269 -21.78 22.66 2.61
C LYS A 269 -22.79 23.66 2.02
N PRO A 270 -23.82 23.19 1.28
CA PRO A 270 -24.90 24.06 0.80
C PRO A 270 -25.69 24.72 1.94
#